data_AF-A0A820SJF9-F1
#
_entry.id   AF-A0A820SJF9-F1
#
_cell.length_a   1.000
_cell.length_b   1.000
_cell.length_c   1.000
_cell.angle_alpha   90.00
_cell.angle_beta   90.00
_cell.angle_gamma   90.00
#
_symmetry.space_group_name_H-M   'P 1'
#
loop_
_entity.id
_entity.type
_entity.pdbx_description
1 polymer ?
#
loop_
_entity_poly.entity_id
_entity_poly.type
_entity_poly.pdbx_seq_one_letter_code
_entity_poly.pdbx_strand_id
1 'polypeptide(L)'
;MVIDLLAVNSISAGSTEKKIIWTKNNTAKSCGFHGNDLSSVQIPKDLCLKKCEETFECTHFTWTKHYSGTCWMKKGLVSKNDAFQTNDSTTMCGLTNDCRSGSTSWNISDWAQCCGFLENDLSIVQIPKEHCLKKCEDTFGCTHFTWTEHFGSICWMKKGLVSKNDAFQTGYDSTLCGMVNDYSLENTGSSLRWHRNDLAKSCDFCGSNLLNIQVPIEFCVNKCVETSECTHFTWTNYNNGTCWMKKGLVSKNQAIRTNDSSAICGIIERTR
;
A
#
# COMPACT_ATOMS: atom_id res chain seq x y z
N MET A 1 -56.02 21.01 -37.07
CA MET A 1 -56.07 19.59 -37.44
C MET A 1 -54.77 18.98 -36.96
N VAL A 2 -54.83 18.27 -35.84
CA VAL A 2 -53.69 17.61 -35.19
C VAL A 2 -53.55 16.24 -35.82
N ILE A 3 -52.37 15.85 -36.31
CA ILE A 3 -51.85 14.48 -36.22
C ILE A 3 -50.32 14.56 -36.13
N ASP A 4 -49.82 14.43 -34.89
CA ASP A 4 -48.51 13.86 -34.59
C ASP A 4 -48.50 12.38 -34.98
N LEU A 5 -47.45 11.86 -35.60
CA LEU A 5 -47.06 10.45 -35.43
C LEU A 5 -45.60 10.16 -35.83
N LEU A 6 -44.78 10.06 -34.77
CA LEU A 6 -43.70 9.11 -34.50
C LEU A 6 -42.38 9.16 -35.30
N ALA A 7 -41.39 9.74 -34.61
CA ALA A 7 -39.97 9.43 -34.76
C ALA A 7 -39.71 7.92 -34.58
N VAL A 8 -39.03 7.33 -35.56
CA VAL A 8 -38.45 5.99 -35.45
C VAL A 8 -37.17 6.11 -34.62
N ASN A 9 -37.23 5.62 -33.39
CA ASN A 9 -36.06 5.42 -32.53
C ASN A 9 -35.14 4.35 -33.14
N SER A 10 -34.01 4.78 -33.72
CA SER A 10 -32.86 3.90 -33.88
C SER A 10 -32.15 3.76 -32.53
N ILE A 11 -32.51 2.72 -31.78
CA ILE A 11 -31.80 2.29 -30.58
C ILE A 11 -30.40 1.84 -31.03
N SER A 12 -29.38 2.66 -30.76
CA SER A 12 -27.99 2.21 -30.83
C SER A 12 -27.81 1.15 -29.75
N ALA A 13 -27.66 -0.11 -30.15
CA ALA A 13 -27.23 -1.17 -29.26
C ALA A 13 -25.89 -0.75 -28.63
N GLY A 14 -25.92 -0.42 -27.33
CA GLY A 14 -24.72 -0.14 -26.57
C GLY A 14 -23.81 -1.36 -26.61
N SER A 15 -22.65 -1.23 -27.25
CA SER A 15 -21.58 -2.20 -27.13
C SER A 15 -21.13 -2.22 -25.68
N THR A 16 -21.48 -3.29 -24.95
CA THR A 16 -20.85 -3.59 -23.67
C THR A 16 -19.37 -3.83 -23.94
N GLU A 17 -18.53 -2.85 -23.62
CA GLU A 17 -17.07 -3.04 -23.58
C GLU A 17 -16.79 -4.20 -22.63
N LYS A 18 -16.44 -5.35 -23.21
CA LYS A 18 -16.12 -6.55 -22.45
C LYS A 18 -14.75 -6.36 -21.80
N LYS A 19 -14.75 -5.90 -20.56
CA LYS A 19 -13.55 -5.72 -19.74
C LYS A 19 -12.95 -7.07 -19.35
N ILE A 20 -11.64 -7.24 -19.52
CA ILE A 20 -10.90 -8.42 -19.05
C ILE A 20 -10.91 -8.43 -17.51
N ILE A 21 -11.37 -9.54 -16.92
CA ILE A 21 -11.47 -9.71 -15.47
C ILE A 21 -10.20 -10.40 -14.95
N TRP A 22 -9.38 -9.65 -14.24
CA TRP A 22 -8.11 -10.12 -13.67
C TRP A 22 -8.30 -10.76 -12.29
N THR A 23 -7.57 -11.83 -12.03
CA THR A 23 -7.48 -12.47 -10.71
C THR A 23 -6.43 -11.78 -9.84
N LYS A 24 -6.37 -12.16 -8.55
CA LYS A 24 -5.35 -11.67 -7.61
C LYS A 24 -3.92 -12.05 -8.02
N ASN A 25 -3.74 -13.11 -8.80
CA ASN A 25 -2.43 -13.59 -9.26
C ASN A 25 -2.07 -13.04 -10.65
N ASN A 26 -2.62 -11.88 -11.04
CA ASN A 26 -2.35 -11.26 -12.33
C ASN A 26 -2.56 -12.18 -13.55
N THR A 27 -3.57 -13.06 -13.49
CA THR A 27 -4.03 -13.88 -14.62
C THR A 27 -5.47 -13.56 -14.99
N ALA A 28 -5.85 -13.79 -16.24
CA ALA A 28 -7.22 -13.64 -16.72
C ALA A 28 -7.57 -14.71 -17.77
N LYS A 29 -8.84 -15.08 -17.85
CA LYS A 29 -9.35 -15.98 -18.89
C LYS A 29 -9.75 -15.19 -20.13
N SER A 30 -9.79 -15.86 -21.28
CA SER A 30 -10.25 -15.29 -22.54
C SER A 30 -9.45 -14.05 -22.96
N CYS A 31 -8.14 -14.06 -22.73
CA CYS A 31 -7.23 -12.96 -23.10
C CYS A 31 -5.89 -13.47 -23.63
N GLY A 32 -5.15 -12.62 -24.33
CA GLY A 32 -3.80 -12.91 -24.81
C GLY A 32 -2.95 -11.65 -24.94
N PHE A 33 -1.69 -11.84 -25.29
CA PHE A 33 -0.74 -10.79 -25.66
C PHE A 33 -0.15 -11.07 -27.05
N HIS A 34 0.00 -10.02 -27.87
CA HIS A 34 0.57 -10.14 -29.21
C HIS A 34 2.10 -10.14 -29.17
N GLY A 35 2.72 -11.00 -30.00
CA GLY A 35 4.17 -10.99 -30.24
C GLY A 35 5.04 -11.30 -29.01
N ASN A 36 6.33 -10.94 -29.13
CA ASN A 36 7.36 -11.06 -28.10
C ASN A 36 7.53 -12.46 -27.45
N ASP A 37 7.23 -13.52 -28.20
CA ASP A 37 7.43 -14.89 -27.76
C ASP A 37 8.92 -15.18 -27.49
N LEU A 38 9.21 -15.55 -26.25
CA LEU A 38 10.52 -15.95 -25.74
C LEU A 38 10.74 -17.44 -26.01
N SER A 39 9.76 -18.25 -25.62
CA SER A 39 9.74 -19.70 -25.80
C SER A 39 8.33 -20.24 -25.54
N SER A 40 8.10 -21.52 -25.83
CA SER A 40 6.83 -22.18 -25.56
C SER A 40 7.01 -23.58 -24.99
N VAL A 41 6.10 -24.02 -24.14
CA VAL A 41 6.12 -25.38 -23.57
C VAL A 41 4.70 -25.94 -23.44
N GLN A 42 4.55 -27.25 -23.66
CA GLN A 42 3.29 -27.93 -23.39
C GLN A 42 3.14 -28.18 -21.88
N ILE A 43 2.11 -27.60 -21.27
CA ILE A 43 1.90 -27.65 -19.83
C ILE A 43 0.43 -27.35 -19.50
N PRO A 44 -0.14 -27.91 -18.41
CA PRO A 44 -1.44 -27.50 -17.89
C PRO A 44 -1.56 -25.99 -17.70
N LYS A 45 -2.76 -25.48 -17.94
CA LYS A 45 -3.10 -24.05 -17.92
C LYS A 45 -2.66 -23.36 -16.63
N ASP A 46 -2.99 -23.94 -15.50
CA ASP A 46 -2.73 -23.44 -14.14
C ASP A 46 -1.23 -23.32 -13.80
N LEU A 47 -0.36 -24.05 -14.51
CA LEU A 47 1.08 -24.02 -14.28
C LEU A 47 1.82 -23.00 -15.15
N CYS A 48 1.16 -22.39 -16.13
CA CYS A 48 1.81 -21.50 -17.09
C CYS A 48 2.37 -20.21 -16.45
N LEU A 49 1.68 -19.65 -15.44
CA LEU A 49 2.20 -18.50 -14.67
C LEU A 49 3.51 -18.86 -13.97
N LYS A 50 3.50 -19.92 -13.17
CA LYS A 50 4.69 -20.40 -12.45
C LYS A 50 5.84 -20.69 -13.42
N LYS A 51 5.54 -21.30 -14.55
CA LYS A 51 6.54 -21.61 -15.58
C LYS A 51 7.16 -20.35 -16.18
N CYS A 52 6.36 -19.30 -16.40
CA CYS A 52 6.86 -18.00 -16.82
C CYS A 52 7.72 -17.36 -15.72
N GLU A 53 7.29 -17.35 -14.45
CA GLU A 53 8.08 -16.83 -13.32
C GLU A 53 9.44 -17.53 -13.16
N GLU A 54 9.52 -18.82 -13.46
CA GLU A 54 10.78 -19.60 -13.45
C GLU A 54 11.65 -19.38 -14.70
N THR A 55 11.10 -18.78 -15.76
CA THR A 55 11.79 -18.61 -17.04
C THR A 55 12.45 -17.23 -17.09
N PHE A 56 13.78 -17.23 -17.18
CA PHE A 56 14.57 -16.00 -17.27
C PHE A 56 14.06 -15.09 -18.40
N GLU A 57 13.88 -13.80 -18.08
CA GLU A 57 13.28 -12.74 -18.91
C GLU A 57 11.78 -12.82 -19.19
N CYS A 58 11.05 -13.84 -18.73
CA CYS A 58 9.61 -13.91 -18.97
C CYS A 58 8.85 -12.89 -18.13
N THR A 59 8.17 -11.95 -18.79
CA THR A 59 7.40 -10.88 -18.13
C THR A 59 5.90 -11.13 -18.19
N HIS A 60 5.46 -11.94 -19.14
CA HIS A 60 4.06 -12.25 -19.36
C HIS A 60 3.91 -13.53 -20.19
N PHE A 61 2.70 -14.07 -20.25
CA PHE A 61 2.43 -15.28 -21.01
C PHE A 61 1.04 -15.27 -21.65
N THR A 62 0.87 -16.12 -22.65
CA THR A 62 -0.44 -16.54 -23.15
C THR A 62 -0.48 -18.06 -23.14
N TRP A 63 -1.51 -18.67 -22.57
CA TRP A 63 -1.78 -20.10 -22.62
C TRP A 63 -2.95 -20.36 -23.56
N THR A 64 -2.80 -21.35 -24.44
CA THR A 64 -3.82 -21.74 -25.44
C THR A 64 -4.04 -23.25 -25.44
N LYS A 65 -5.16 -23.72 -25.98
CA LYS A 65 -5.43 -25.16 -26.18
C LYS A 65 -4.60 -25.80 -27.32
N HIS A 66 -3.70 -25.03 -27.93
CA HIS A 66 -2.82 -25.53 -28.99
C HIS A 66 -2.03 -26.75 -28.50
N TYR A 67 -2.02 -27.82 -29.30
CA TYR A 67 -1.47 -29.14 -28.95
C TYR A 67 -1.85 -29.63 -27.53
N SER A 68 -3.14 -29.58 -27.19
CA SER A 68 -3.67 -29.99 -25.87
C SER A 68 -3.24 -29.11 -24.69
N GLY A 69 -2.51 -28.02 -24.92
CA GLY A 69 -2.15 -27.03 -23.91
C GLY A 69 -0.74 -26.51 -24.09
N THR A 70 -0.60 -25.31 -24.68
CA THR A 70 0.70 -24.66 -24.89
C THR A 70 0.75 -23.34 -24.12
N CYS A 71 1.79 -23.19 -23.29
CA CYS A 71 2.17 -21.96 -22.61
C CYS A 71 3.20 -21.20 -23.46
N TRP A 72 2.82 -20.05 -23.98
CA TRP A 72 3.65 -19.12 -24.73
C TRP A 72 4.22 -18.07 -23.77
N MET A 73 5.49 -18.23 -23.40
CA MET A 73 6.22 -17.32 -22.51
C MET A 73 6.76 -16.16 -23.33
N LYS A 74 6.61 -14.93 -22.84
CA LYS A 74 6.89 -13.71 -23.58
C LYS A 74 7.69 -12.71 -22.74
N LYS A 75 8.38 -11.79 -23.39
CA LYS A 75 9.14 -10.70 -22.73
C LYS A 75 8.74 -9.31 -23.20
N GLY A 76 9.20 -8.31 -22.45
CA GLY A 76 9.01 -6.90 -22.77
C GLY A 76 8.08 -6.20 -21.79
N LEU A 77 7.95 -4.90 -21.98
CA LEU A 77 7.15 -4.03 -21.13
C LEU A 77 5.68 -4.11 -21.57
N VAL A 78 4.84 -4.78 -20.80
CA VAL A 78 3.40 -4.87 -21.03
C VAL A 78 2.62 -4.76 -19.72
N SER A 79 1.43 -4.19 -19.79
CA SER A 79 0.50 -3.99 -18.68
C SER A 79 -0.80 -4.74 -18.91
N LYS A 80 -1.72 -4.68 -17.93
CA LYS A 80 -3.08 -5.25 -18.06
C LYS A 80 -3.88 -4.64 -19.22
N ASN A 81 -3.55 -3.42 -19.64
CA ASN A 81 -4.25 -2.71 -20.71
C ASN A 81 -3.79 -3.18 -22.10
N ASP A 82 -2.62 -3.81 -22.19
CA ASP A 82 -2.07 -4.33 -23.45
C ASP A 82 -2.61 -5.73 -23.78
N ALA A 83 -3.35 -6.35 -22.86
CA ALA A 83 -4.01 -7.63 -23.08
C ALA A 83 -5.22 -7.44 -24.00
N PHE A 84 -5.30 -8.23 -25.07
CA PHE A 84 -6.47 -8.27 -25.93
C PHE A 84 -7.44 -9.36 -25.46
N GLN A 85 -8.74 -9.15 -25.69
CA GLN A 85 -9.74 -10.17 -25.42
C GLN A 85 -9.86 -11.15 -26.58
N THR A 86 -9.99 -12.45 -26.28
CA THR A 86 -10.30 -13.50 -27.26
C THR A 86 -11.67 -14.11 -27.01
N ASN A 87 -12.30 -14.62 -28.07
CA ASN A 87 -13.55 -15.38 -27.99
C ASN A 87 -13.32 -16.83 -27.49
N ASP A 88 -12.07 -17.30 -27.47
CA ASP A 88 -11.73 -18.61 -26.92
C ASP A 88 -11.68 -18.56 -25.38
N SER A 89 -12.71 -19.12 -24.74
CA SER A 89 -12.83 -19.21 -23.29
C SER A 89 -11.78 -20.09 -22.61
N THR A 90 -11.07 -20.92 -23.38
CA THR A 90 -10.02 -21.80 -22.88
C THR A 90 -8.68 -21.07 -22.74
N THR A 91 -8.45 -20.03 -23.53
CA THR A 91 -7.23 -19.22 -23.46
C THR A 91 -7.10 -18.51 -22.10
N MET A 92 -5.88 -18.28 -21.65
CA MET A 92 -5.56 -17.50 -20.46
C MET A 92 -4.30 -16.70 -20.68
N CYS A 93 -4.27 -15.46 -20.22
CA CYS A 93 -3.06 -14.66 -20.18
C CYS A 93 -2.70 -14.31 -18.75
N GLY A 94 -1.45 -13.94 -18.54
CA GLY A 94 -1.00 -13.43 -17.25
C GLY A 94 0.27 -12.62 -17.37
N LEU A 95 0.47 -11.77 -16.38
CA LEU A 95 1.70 -11.01 -16.17
C LEU A 95 2.44 -11.68 -15.01
N THR A 96 3.76 -11.78 -15.09
CA THR A 96 4.55 -12.10 -13.89
C THR A 96 4.53 -10.88 -12.97
N ASN A 97 4.85 -11.10 -11.69
CA ASN A 97 5.10 -10.00 -10.77
C ASN A 97 6.50 -9.38 -10.98
N ASP A 98 7.15 -9.66 -12.11
CA ASP A 98 8.45 -9.12 -12.51
C ASP A 98 8.31 -7.63 -12.81
N CYS A 99 9.23 -6.84 -12.27
CA CYS A 99 9.28 -5.38 -12.38
C CYS A 99 9.29 -4.83 -13.81
N ARG A 100 9.49 -5.69 -14.80
CA ARG A 100 9.50 -5.36 -16.23
C ARG A 100 8.10 -5.17 -16.83
N SER A 101 7.00 -5.47 -16.14
CA SER A 101 5.63 -5.26 -16.66
C SER A 101 5.03 -3.87 -16.40
N GLY A 102 5.84 -2.87 -16.04
CA GLY A 102 5.40 -1.45 -16.01
C GLY A 102 4.23 -1.11 -15.08
N SER A 103 3.87 -1.97 -14.12
CA SER A 103 2.74 -1.75 -13.22
C SER A 103 3.09 -2.16 -11.78
N THR A 104 3.11 -1.19 -10.86
CA THR A 104 3.18 -1.45 -9.42
C THR A 104 1.84 -2.03 -8.95
N SER A 105 1.76 -3.36 -8.85
CA SER A 105 0.56 -4.04 -8.36
C SER A 105 0.54 -4.05 -6.83
N TRP A 106 -0.17 -3.08 -6.25
CA TRP A 106 -0.41 -3.02 -4.80
C TRP A 106 -1.29 -4.19 -4.34
N ASN A 107 -0.91 -4.86 -3.25
CA ASN A 107 -1.74 -5.88 -2.62
C ASN A 107 -2.67 -5.30 -1.53
N ILE A 108 -3.44 -6.19 -0.89
CA ILE A 108 -4.40 -5.86 0.17
C ILE A 108 -3.78 -5.28 1.45
N SER A 109 -2.50 -5.54 1.69
CA SER A 109 -1.72 -5.01 2.81
C SER A 109 -0.95 -3.74 2.41
N ASP A 110 -1.34 -3.10 1.31
CA ASP A 110 -0.79 -1.85 0.80
C ASP A 110 0.74 -1.82 0.70
N TRP A 111 1.30 -2.91 0.19
CA TRP A 111 2.66 -2.94 -0.34
C TRP A 111 2.69 -3.44 -1.78
N ALA A 112 3.77 -3.11 -2.50
CA ALA A 112 4.04 -3.55 -3.86
C ALA A 112 5.52 -3.94 -3.99
N GLN A 113 5.82 -4.88 -4.89
CA GLN A 113 7.20 -5.12 -5.31
C GLN A 113 7.63 -4.04 -6.30
N CYS A 114 8.93 -3.99 -6.60
CA CYS A 114 9.48 -3.16 -7.66
C CYS A 114 9.32 -1.66 -7.42
N CYS A 115 9.17 -1.25 -6.16
CA CYS A 115 8.89 0.13 -5.82
C CYS A 115 9.71 0.61 -4.65
N GLY A 116 9.82 1.92 -4.56
CA GLY A 116 10.48 2.63 -3.47
C GLY A 116 9.81 3.97 -3.22
N PHE A 117 10.13 4.54 -2.06
CA PHE A 117 9.87 5.92 -1.72
C PHE A 117 11.21 6.64 -1.51
N LEU A 118 11.31 7.87 -1.99
CA LEU A 118 12.52 8.68 -1.82
C LEU A 118 12.50 9.40 -0.47
N GLU A 119 13.69 9.62 0.08
CA GLU A 119 13.92 10.49 1.24
C GLU A 119 13.12 10.11 2.50
N ASN A 120 13.09 11.03 3.48
CA ASN A 120 12.32 10.95 4.72
C ASN A 120 12.55 9.69 5.57
N ASP A 121 13.78 9.16 5.52
CA ASP A 121 14.18 8.03 6.35
C ASP A 121 14.10 8.40 7.84
N LEU A 122 13.25 7.66 8.53
CA LEU A 122 13.08 7.71 9.98
C LEU A 122 14.09 6.77 10.65
N SER A 123 14.24 5.56 10.12
CA SER A 123 15.13 4.54 10.68
C SER A 123 15.46 3.49 9.64
N ILE A 124 16.63 2.87 9.79
CA ILE A 124 17.17 1.87 8.86
C ILE A 124 17.53 0.65 9.67
N VAL A 125 17.04 -0.53 9.28
CA VAL A 125 17.32 -1.78 9.98
C VAL A 125 17.49 -2.94 9.01
N GLN A 126 18.41 -3.83 9.32
CA GLN A 126 18.62 -5.04 8.53
C GLN A 126 17.66 -6.15 8.98
N ILE A 127 16.64 -6.45 8.18
CA ILE A 127 15.63 -7.48 8.44
C ILE A 127 15.11 -8.12 7.15
N PRO A 128 14.64 -9.37 7.22
CA PRO A 128 13.96 -10.02 6.09
C PRO A 128 12.73 -9.23 5.61
N LYS A 129 12.42 -9.37 4.32
CA LYS A 129 11.37 -8.60 3.63
C LYS A 129 10.00 -8.69 4.31
N GLU A 130 9.64 -9.89 4.76
CA GLU A 130 8.38 -10.21 5.41
C GLU A 130 8.17 -9.49 6.74
N HIS A 131 9.26 -9.05 7.38
CA HIS A 131 9.21 -8.33 8.65
C HIS A 131 9.20 -6.81 8.49
N CYS A 132 9.50 -6.26 7.31
CA CYS A 132 9.67 -4.82 7.14
C CYS A 132 8.37 -4.03 7.30
N LEU A 133 7.24 -4.55 6.80
CA LEU A 133 5.91 -3.95 7.05
C LEU A 133 5.64 -3.87 8.54
N LYS A 134 5.68 -5.01 9.24
CA LYS A 134 5.40 -5.08 10.68
C LYS A 134 6.36 -4.20 11.49
N LYS A 135 7.64 -4.16 11.10
CA LYS A 135 8.63 -3.30 11.74
C LYS A 135 8.29 -1.82 11.56
N CYS A 136 7.84 -1.40 10.38
CA CYS A 136 7.33 -0.04 10.17
C CYS A 136 6.06 0.21 10.99
N GLU A 137 5.10 -0.72 11.01
CA GLU A 137 3.89 -0.60 11.85
C GLU A 137 4.19 -0.43 13.35
N ASP A 138 5.23 -1.09 13.84
CA ASP A 138 5.68 -1.02 15.23
C ASP A 138 6.59 0.19 15.52
N THR A 139 7.09 0.85 14.47
CA THR A 139 8.00 1.98 14.60
C THR A 139 7.23 3.29 14.61
N PHE A 140 7.29 3.97 15.74
CA PHE A 140 6.62 5.24 15.95
C PHE A 140 6.95 6.26 14.85
N GLY A 141 5.92 6.82 14.22
CA GLY A 141 6.07 7.84 13.17
C GLY A 141 6.38 7.26 11.78
N CYS A 142 6.54 5.95 11.64
CA CYS A 142 6.67 5.33 10.33
C CYS A 142 5.31 5.34 9.61
N THR A 143 5.26 5.97 8.44
CA THR A 143 4.04 6.02 7.60
C THR A 143 4.16 5.12 6.39
N HIS A 144 5.39 4.86 5.94
CA HIS A 144 5.68 4.03 4.79
C HIS A 144 7.10 3.50 4.88
N PHE A 145 7.45 2.55 4.02
CA PHE A 145 8.76 1.92 4.02
C PHE A 145 9.21 1.56 2.62
N THR A 146 10.52 1.40 2.46
CA THR A 146 11.17 0.77 1.31
C THR A 146 12.07 -0.33 1.82
N TRP A 147 12.01 -1.51 1.24
CA TRP A 147 12.90 -2.61 1.56
C TRP A 147 13.69 -3.00 0.32
N THR A 148 14.96 -3.32 0.51
CA THR A 148 15.90 -3.70 -0.55
C THR A 148 16.75 -4.88 -0.13
N GLU A 149 17.02 -5.82 -1.03
CA GLU A 149 17.93 -6.95 -0.78
C GLU A 149 19.41 -6.55 -0.74
N HIS A 150 19.75 -5.32 -1.18
CA HIS A 150 21.12 -4.80 -1.13
C HIS A 150 21.69 -4.80 0.31
N PHE A 151 22.94 -5.26 0.47
CA PHE A 151 23.68 -5.31 1.73
C PHE A 151 22.98 -6.06 2.88
N GLY A 152 22.32 -7.17 2.57
CA GLY A 152 21.84 -8.10 3.59
C GLY A 152 20.40 -7.86 4.06
N SER A 153 19.54 -7.34 3.18
CA SER A 153 18.11 -7.05 3.44
C SER A 153 17.87 -5.85 4.35
N ILE A 154 17.86 -4.65 3.77
CA ILE A 154 17.66 -3.40 4.49
C ILE A 154 16.20 -2.96 4.38
N CYS A 155 15.59 -2.65 5.52
CA CYS A 155 14.30 -1.99 5.66
C CYS A 155 14.52 -0.51 6.02
N TRP A 156 14.16 0.37 5.10
CA TRP A 156 14.12 1.82 5.24
C TRP A 156 12.72 2.23 5.69
N MET A 157 12.58 2.53 6.98
CA MET A 157 11.35 3.05 7.56
C MET A 157 11.32 4.55 7.38
N LYS A 158 10.18 5.09 6.94
CA LYS A 158 10.07 6.47 6.49
C LYS A 158 8.86 7.16 7.11
N LYS A 159 8.93 8.49 7.20
CA LYS A 159 7.88 9.35 7.77
C LYS A 159 7.35 10.35 6.74
N GLY A 160 6.22 10.98 7.05
CA GLY A 160 5.62 12.01 6.20
C GLY A 160 4.38 11.53 5.44
N LEU A 161 3.84 12.41 4.61
CA LEU A 161 2.63 12.14 3.82
C LEU A 161 3.04 11.65 2.43
N VAL A 162 2.68 10.41 2.11
CA VAL A 162 2.84 9.82 0.79
C VAL A 162 1.56 9.09 0.40
N SER A 163 1.36 8.94 -0.90
CA SER A 163 0.32 8.17 -1.54
C SER A 163 0.93 7.08 -2.41
N LYS A 164 0.11 6.16 -2.90
CA LYS A 164 0.54 5.13 -3.86
C LYS A 164 1.16 5.72 -5.14
N ASN A 165 0.78 6.94 -5.51
CA ASN A 165 1.30 7.62 -6.70
C ASN A 165 2.71 8.20 -6.49
N ASP A 166 3.14 8.37 -5.24
CA ASP A 166 4.47 8.88 -4.90
C ASP A 166 5.52 7.75 -4.87
N ALA A 167 5.07 6.50 -4.97
CA ALA A 167 5.98 5.36 -5.12
C ALA A 167 6.55 5.35 -6.53
N PHE A 168 7.88 5.37 -6.64
CA PHE A 168 8.56 5.22 -7.92
C PHE A 168 8.86 3.75 -8.20
N GLN A 169 8.90 3.39 -9.48
CA GLN A 169 9.26 2.04 -9.91
C GLN A 169 10.79 1.90 -9.93
N THR A 170 11.33 0.94 -9.20
CA THR A 170 12.78 0.70 -9.09
C THR A 170 13.31 -0.15 -10.25
N GLY A 171 12.47 -1.00 -10.84
CA GLY A 171 12.87 -1.98 -11.85
C GLY A 171 13.54 -3.24 -11.30
N TYR A 172 13.64 -3.41 -9.97
CA TYR A 172 14.34 -4.54 -9.33
C TYR A 172 13.40 -5.38 -8.47
N ASP A 173 13.30 -6.69 -8.76
CA ASP A 173 12.43 -7.63 -8.03
C ASP A 173 12.83 -7.78 -6.55
N SER A 174 14.09 -7.42 -6.26
CA SER A 174 14.73 -7.38 -4.95
C SER A 174 14.35 -6.13 -4.12
N THR A 175 13.34 -5.38 -4.55
CA THR A 175 12.83 -4.21 -3.84
C THR A 175 11.32 -4.31 -3.63
N LEU A 176 10.87 -3.75 -2.52
CA LEU A 176 9.45 -3.55 -2.25
C LEU A 176 9.25 -2.26 -1.48
N CYS A 177 8.07 -1.69 -1.60
CA CYS A 177 7.65 -0.55 -0.80
C CYS A 177 6.25 -0.78 -0.29
N GLY A 178 5.92 -0.17 0.83
CA GLY A 178 4.58 -0.25 1.36
C GLY A 178 4.23 0.94 2.22
N MET A 179 2.94 1.13 2.38
CA MET A 179 2.38 2.13 3.27
C MET A 179 1.75 1.41 4.45
N VAL A 180 1.89 1.98 5.63
CA VAL A 180 1.16 1.51 6.79
C VAL A 180 -0.25 2.06 6.66
N ASN A 181 -1.17 1.23 6.17
CA ASN A 181 -2.57 1.59 6.09
C ASN A 181 -3.13 1.79 7.49
N ASP A 182 -3.55 3.02 7.76
CA ASP A 182 -4.37 3.39 8.90
C ASP A 182 -5.78 2.83 8.69
N TYR A 183 -5.95 1.51 8.85
CA TYR A 183 -7.26 0.87 8.90
C TYR A 183 -7.98 1.34 10.17
N SER A 184 -8.66 2.49 10.07
CA SER A 184 -9.90 2.77 10.79
C SER A 184 -10.69 3.86 10.04
N LEU A 185 -11.18 3.50 8.86
CA LEU A 185 -12.43 4.09 8.36
C LEU A 185 -13.59 3.57 9.23
N GLU A 186 -13.68 4.04 10.47
CA GLU A 186 -14.97 4.16 11.13
C GLU A 186 -15.31 5.64 11.25
N ASN A 187 -16.17 6.04 10.32
CA ASN A 187 -16.85 7.32 10.33
C ASN A 187 -17.88 7.29 11.47
N THR A 188 -17.45 7.41 12.72
CA THR A 188 -18.32 7.71 13.85
C THR A 188 -18.12 9.18 14.20
N GLY A 189 -19.19 9.96 14.03
CA GLY A 189 -19.19 11.41 14.13
C GLY A 189 -18.44 11.92 15.36
N SER A 190 -17.67 12.99 15.15
CA SER A 190 -17.02 13.81 16.19
C SER A 190 -15.90 13.18 17.05
N SER A 191 -15.50 11.92 16.83
CA SER A 191 -14.37 11.33 17.57
C SER A 191 -13.02 11.54 16.87
N LEU A 192 -11.99 11.87 17.65
CA LEU A 192 -10.60 11.91 17.18
C LEU A 192 -10.17 10.53 16.66
N ARG A 193 -9.38 10.52 15.58
CA ARG A 193 -8.83 9.27 15.00
C ARG A 193 -7.61 8.83 15.78
N TRP A 194 -7.71 7.70 16.45
CA TRP A 194 -6.63 7.07 17.20
C TRP A 194 -5.92 6.02 16.35
N HIS A 195 -4.62 6.18 16.20
CA HIS A 195 -3.69 5.22 15.60
C HIS A 195 -3.24 4.16 16.60
N ARG A 196 -2.51 3.14 16.13
CA ARG A 196 -1.84 2.15 16.98
C ARG A 196 -0.85 2.85 17.95
N ASN A 197 -0.68 2.29 19.15
CA ASN A 197 0.02 2.89 20.30
C ASN A 197 -0.71 4.05 20.99
N ASP A 198 -2.03 4.13 20.86
CA ASP A 198 -2.88 5.13 21.51
C ASP A 198 -2.43 6.56 21.25
N LEU A 199 -2.23 6.90 19.98
CA LEU A 199 -1.87 8.23 19.50
C LEU A 199 -2.96 8.80 18.60
N ALA A 200 -3.16 10.10 18.59
CA ALA A 200 -4.05 10.76 17.64
C ALA A 200 -3.40 12.04 17.09
N LYS A 201 -3.78 12.42 15.85
CA LYS A 201 -3.36 13.69 15.24
C LYS A 201 -4.38 14.79 15.49
N SER A 202 -3.89 16.04 15.46
CA SER A 202 -4.67 17.25 15.67
C SER A 202 -5.49 17.16 16.96
N CYS A 203 -4.87 16.67 18.02
CA CYS A 203 -5.52 16.52 19.32
C CYS A 203 -4.70 17.06 20.48
N ASP A 204 -5.40 17.34 21.57
CA ASP A 204 -4.84 17.75 22.84
C ASP A 204 -5.68 17.20 24.00
N PHE A 205 -5.12 17.21 25.20
CA PHE A 205 -5.81 16.97 26.46
C PHE A 205 -5.80 18.26 27.29
N CYS A 206 -6.97 18.83 27.55
CA CYS A 206 -7.07 20.06 28.34
C CYS A 206 -6.57 19.85 29.79
N GLY A 207 -5.68 20.75 30.24
CA GLY A 207 -5.21 20.78 31.63
C GLY A 207 -4.18 19.70 31.98
N SER A 208 -4.04 19.43 33.28
CA SER A 208 -3.21 18.37 33.86
C SER A 208 -1.73 18.36 33.45
N ASN A 209 -1.20 19.53 33.04
CA ASN A 209 0.21 19.68 32.65
C ASN A 209 1.12 19.33 33.83
N LEU A 210 2.02 18.39 33.61
CA LEU A 210 3.04 17.97 34.55
C LEU A 210 4.34 18.74 34.29
N LEU A 211 4.88 18.57 33.09
CA LEU A 211 6.16 19.14 32.63
C LEU A 211 6.09 19.35 31.12
N ASN A 212 6.99 20.16 30.57
CA ASN A 212 7.21 20.21 29.14
C ASN A 212 8.71 20.16 28.83
N ILE A 213 9.05 19.58 27.69
CA ILE A 213 10.43 19.49 27.24
C ILE A 213 10.48 19.63 25.73
N GLN A 214 11.49 20.36 25.24
CA GLN A 214 11.76 20.47 23.81
C GLN A 214 12.38 19.17 23.31
N VAL A 215 11.63 18.40 22.52
CA VAL A 215 12.09 17.14 21.92
C VAL A 215 11.35 16.91 20.59
N PRO A 216 11.98 16.24 19.62
CA PRO A 216 11.28 15.68 18.47
C PRO A 216 10.14 14.75 18.90
N ILE A 217 9.10 14.65 18.07
CA ILE A 217 7.88 13.89 18.35
C ILE A 217 8.18 12.43 18.71
N GLU A 218 9.14 11.80 18.03
CA GLU A 218 9.57 10.42 18.24
C GLU A 218 10.10 10.12 19.65
N PHE A 219 10.51 11.14 20.40
CA PHE A 219 10.99 10.99 21.76
C PHE A 219 9.95 11.36 22.81
N CYS A 220 8.82 11.97 22.43
CA CYS A 220 7.83 12.47 23.40
C CYS A 220 7.17 11.33 24.19
N VAL A 221 6.85 10.21 23.53
CA VAL A 221 6.32 9.01 24.19
C VAL A 221 7.30 8.52 25.27
N ASN A 222 8.57 8.32 24.89
CA ASN A 222 9.60 7.83 25.82
C ASN A 222 9.82 8.81 26.96
N LYS A 223 9.79 10.12 26.71
CA LYS A 223 9.89 11.12 27.78
C LYS A 223 8.73 11.06 28.75
N CYS A 224 7.51 10.84 28.27
CA CYS A 224 6.38 10.61 29.17
C CYS A 224 6.53 9.28 29.95
N VAL A 225 6.97 8.20 29.31
CA VAL A 225 7.22 6.91 30.00
C VAL A 225 8.26 7.06 31.11
N GLU A 226 9.39 7.73 30.83
CA GLU A 226 10.49 8.02 31.77
C GLU A 226 10.06 8.96 32.91
N THR A 227 9.08 9.83 32.66
CA THR A 227 8.63 10.82 33.63
C THR A 227 7.61 10.20 34.59
N SER A 228 8.01 10.10 35.86
CA SER A 228 7.11 9.65 36.93
C SER A 228 5.80 10.45 36.93
N GLU A 229 4.68 9.76 37.15
CA GLU A 229 3.30 10.28 37.07
C GLU A 229 2.79 10.67 35.67
N CYS A 230 3.61 10.76 34.62
CA CYS A 230 3.09 11.10 33.29
C CYS A 230 2.21 9.96 32.77
N THR A 231 0.96 10.25 32.41
CA THR A 231 -0.01 9.25 31.93
C THR A 231 -0.43 9.49 30.49
N HIS A 232 -0.25 10.70 29.99
CA HIS A 232 -0.56 11.10 28.64
C HIS A 232 0.25 12.33 28.28
N PHE A 233 0.26 12.68 27.00
CA PHE A 233 0.97 13.83 26.52
C PHE A 233 0.25 14.47 25.34
N THR A 234 0.66 15.70 25.05
CA THR A 234 0.44 16.34 23.75
C THR A 234 1.79 16.82 23.26
N TRP A 235 2.10 16.65 21.99
CA TRP A 235 3.27 17.21 21.34
C TRP A 235 2.82 18.23 20.30
N THR A 236 3.53 19.34 20.17
CA THR A 236 3.27 20.36 19.14
C THR A 236 4.57 20.87 18.53
N ASN A 237 4.49 21.55 17.37
CA ASN A 237 5.62 22.24 16.76
C ASN A 237 6.10 23.49 17.52
N TYR A 238 5.51 23.80 18.68
CA TYR A 238 5.97 24.91 19.52
C TYR A 238 7.47 24.77 19.83
N ASN A 239 8.23 25.85 19.68
CA ASN A 239 9.69 25.86 19.83
C ASN A 239 10.41 24.73 19.08
N ASN A 240 10.01 24.47 17.83
CA ASN A 240 10.62 23.42 17.00
C ASN A 240 10.45 21.99 17.58
N GLY A 241 9.37 21.77 18.33
CA GLY A 241 9.00 20.48 18.92
C GLY A 241 8.98 20.53 20.43
N THR A 242 7.79 20.58 21.03
CA THR A 242 7.61 20.56 22.48
C THR A 242 6.67 19.43 22.88
N CYS A 243 7.13 18.58 23.79
CA CYS A 243 6.36 17.53 24.43
C CYS A 243 5.76 18.04 25.74
N TRP A 244 4.45 18.22 25.77
CA TRP A 244 3.65 18.60 26.93
C TRP A 244 3.19 17.34 27.66
N MET A 245 3.95 16.95 28.68
CA MET A 245 3.67 15.78 29.50
C MET A 245 2.58 16.12 30.52
N LYS A 246 1.63 15.20 30.72
CA LYS A 246 0.45 15.39 31.54
C LYS A 246 0.21 14.19 32.45
N LYS A 247 -0.52 14.40 33.55
CA LYS A 247 -0.78 13.36 34.56
C LYS A 247 -2.24 13.19 34.93
N GLY A 248 -2.56 12.13 35.65
CA GLY A 248 -3.91 11.81 36.13
C GLY A 248 -4.64 10.79 35.25
N LEU A 249 -5.90 10.52 35.60
CA LEU A 249 -6.74 9.58 34.85
C LEU A 249 -7.10 10.16 33.48
N VAL A 250 -6.92 9.34 32.45
CA VAL A 250 -7.12 9.73 31.07
C VAL A 250 -7.74 8.60 30.27
N SER A 251 -8.58 8.96 29.31
CA SER A 251 -9.23 8.08 28.35
C SER A 251 -9.35 8.79 27.02
N LYS A 252 -9.50 8.02 25.94
CA LYS A 252 -9.60 8.55 24.57
C LYS A 252 -10.70 9.59 24.37
N ASN A 253 -11.80 9.46 25.12
CA ASN A 253 -12.96 10.35 25.05
C ASN A 253 -12.69 11.75 25.63
N GLN A 254 -11.61 11.92 26.39
CA GLN A 254 -11.22 13.22 26.97
C GLN A 254 -10.28 14.02 26.06
N ALA A 255 -9.79 13.42 24.98
CA ALA A 255 -9.01 14.16 24.00
C ALA A 255 -9.93 15.06 23.16
N ILE A 256 -9.47 16.28 22.92
CA ILE A 256 -10.16 17.28 22.11
C ILE A 256 -9.43 17.52 20.81
N ARG A 257 -10.17 17.84 19.74
CA ARG A 257 -9.57 18.25 18.47
C ARG A 257 -9.03 19.67 18.59
N THR A 258 -7.81 19.87 18.11
CA THR A 258 -7.18 21.19 17.97
C THR A 258 -7.05 21.60 16.51
N ASN A 259 -6.95 22.90 16.27
CA ASN A 259 -6.65 23.48 14.96
C ASN A 259 -5.16 23.40 14.61
N ASP A 260 -4.31 23.06 15.59
CA ASP A 260 -2.90 22.77 15.34
C ASP A 260 -2.77 21.42 14.63
N SER A 261 -2.53 21.46 13.32
CA SER A 261 -2.35 20.26 12.49
C SER A 261 -1.07 19.48 12.82
N SER A 262 -0.11 20.11 13.50
CA SER A 262 1.12 19.46 13.99
C SER A 262 0.91 18.73 15.31
N ALA A 263 -0.16 19.03 16.04
CA ALA A 263 -0.38 18.47 17.36
C ALA A 263 -0.62 16.97 17.29
N ILE A 264 0.05 16.23 18.18
CA ILE A 264 -0.13 14.79 18.34
C ILE A 264 -0.29 14.52 19.84
N CYS A 265 -1.38 13.89 20.23
CA CYS A 265 -1.59 13.50 21.63
C CYS A 265 -1.56 11.99 21.78
N GLY A 266 -1.21 11.51 22.98
CA GLY A 266 -1.08 10.09 23.25
C GLY A 266 -1.36 9.72 24.70
N ILE A 267 -1.82 8.49 24.92
CA ILE A 267 -2.01 7.90 26.25
C ILE A 267 -0.93 6.84 26.48
N ILE A 268 -0.37 6.80 27.69
CA ILE A 268 0.62 5.79 28.08
C ILE A 268 -0.09 4.65 28.82
N GLU A 269 -0.17 3.48 28.19
CA GLU A 269 -0.58 2.26 28.89
C GLU A 269 0.56 1.77 29.79
N ARG A 270 0.39 1.90 31.11
CA ARG A 270 1.24 1.20 32.07
C ARG A 270 0.59 -0.15 32.38
N THR A 271 1.16 -1.23 31.87
CA THR A 271 0.85 -2.58 32.36
C THR A 271 1.13 -2.63 33.86
N ARG A 272 0.10 -2.90 34.65
CA ARG A 272 0.24 -3.19 36.08
C ARG A 272 0.94 -4.53 36.30
#